data_AF-A0A2M8PJP4-F1
#
_entry.id   AF-A0A2M8PJP4-F1
#
_cell.length_a   1.000
_cell.length_b   1.000
_cell.length_c   1.000
_cell.angle_alpha   90.00
_cell.angle_beta   90.00
_cell.angle_gamma   90.00
#
_symmetry.space_group_name_H-M   'P 1'
#
loop_
_entity.id
_entity.type
_entity.pdbx_description
1 polymer ?
#
loop_
_entity_poly.entity_id
_entity_poly.type
_entity_poly.pdbx_seq_one_letter_code
_entity_poly.pdbx_strand_id
1 'polypeptide(L)'
;LNPLDRRCPEWNIFKEVRRDSDFDSIAAAFIPMDSSRSSDPFWIRAARGVFAAIASRLYSQGHCHYDQLQHWLFHSDLEQLASFLEGSDVQSIIDARSPKTSLSVVSVLRTYVRALRILPP
;
A
#
# COMPACT_ATOMS: atom_id res chain seq x y z
N LEU A 1 -10.21 1.45 16.82
CA LEU A 1 -10.39 2.55 15.84
C LEU A 1 -11.74 2.36 15.17
N ASN A 2 -12.63 3.36 15.22
CA ASN A 2 -13.89 3.33 14.49
C ASN A 2 -13.97 4.58 13.61
N PRO A 3 -13.66 4.50 12.30
CA PRO A 3 -13.61 5.67 11.41
C PRO A 3 -14.91 6.47 11.32
N LEU A 4 -16.05 5.88 11.71
CA LEU A 4 -17.35 6.52 11.68
C LEU A 4 -17.74 7.20 13.01
N ASP A 5 -16.90 7.07 14.04
CA ASP A 5 -17.11 7.69 15.35
C ASP A 5 -16.29 8.97 15.45
N ARG A 6 -16.91 10.09 15.87
CA ARG A 6 -16.22 11.37 16.08
C ARG A 6 -15.08 11.30 17.10
N ARG A 7 -15.07 10.26 17.96
CA ARG A 7 -14.03 10.03 18.97
C ARG A 7 -12.84 9.25 18.41
N CYS A 8 -12.87 8.85 17.13
CA CYS A 8 -11.76 8.13 16.53
C CYS A 8 -10.52 9.03 16.51
N PRO A 9 -9.40 8.62 17.13
CA PRO A 9 -8.17 9.38 17.04
C PRO A 9 -7.68 9.41 15.58
N GLU A 10 -6.99 10.48 15.21
CA GLU A 10 -6.23 10.59 13.97
C GLU A 10 -5.17 9.50 13.95
N TRP A 11 -5.47 8.43 13.21
CA TRP A 11 -4.62 7.26 13.13
C TRP A 11 -3.77 7.32 11.87
N ASN A 12 -2.48 7.04 12.03
CA ASN A 12 -1.50 7.16 10.96
C ASN A 12 -0.47 6.04 11.09
N ILE A 13 -0.30 5.24 10.03
CA ILE A 13 0.64 4.11 10.00
C ILE A 13 2.07 4.51 10.37
N PHE A 14 2.49 5.72 10.01
CA PHE A 14 3.85 6.20 10.23
C PHE A 14 4.16 6.41 11.72
N LYS A 15 3.13 6.54 12.57
CA LYS A 15 3.28 6.61 14.04
C LYS A 15 3.51 5.23 14.67
N GLU A 16 3.22 4.14 13.95
CA GLU A 16 3.36 2.75 14.42
C GLU A 16 4.72 2.13 14.04
N VAL A 17 5.49 2.81 13.19
CA VAL A 17 6.72 2.30 12.58
C VAL A 17 7.94 2.71 13.41
N ARG A 18 8.81 1.74 13.70
CA ARG A 18 10.12 1.95 14.33
C ARG A 18 11.27 1.61 13.39
N ARG A 19 11.03 0.71 12.44
CA ARG A 19 12.00 0.23 11.44
C ARG A 19 11.29 0.09 10.09
N ASP A 20 12.03 0.22 9.01
CA ASP A 20 11.49 0.09 7.66
C ASP A 20 10.77 -1.25 7.42
N SER A 21 11.28 -2.34 8.01
CA SER A 21 10.66 -3.68 7.99
C SER A 21 9.27 -3.74 8.63
N ASP A 22 8.88 -2.75 9.44
CA ASP A 22 7.54 -2.72 10.05
C ASP A 22 6.47 -2.47 8.97
N PHE A 23 6.82 -1.86 7.84
CA PHE A 23 5.90 -1.70 6.71
C PHE A 23 5.46 -3.04 6.11
N ASP A 24 6.34 -4.05 6.06
CA ASP A 24 5.98 -5.40 5.64
C ASP A 24 4.98 -6.05 6.61
N SER A 25 5.19 -5.83 7.91
CA SER A 25 4.30 -6.34 8.95
C SER A 25 2.92 -5.68 8.87
N ILE A 26 2.88 -4.37 8.65
CA ILE A 26 1.64 -3.61 8.42
C ILE A 26 0.95 -4.08 7.13
N ALA A 27 1.69 -4.27 6.04
CA ALA A 27 1.15 -4.79 4.78
C ALA A 27 0.52 -6.18 4.98
N ALA A 28 1.17 -7.04 5.77
CA ALA A 28 0.66 -8.37 6.08
C ALA A 28 -0.63 -8.35 6.92
N ALA A 29 -0.81 -7.34 7.78
CA ALA A 29 -2.03 -7.14 8.56
C ALA A 29 -3.21 -6.69 7.69
N PHE A 30 -2.97 -5.82 6.70
CA PHE A 30 -4.02 -5.34 5.79
C PHE A 30 -4.37 -6.32 4.67
N ILE A 31 -3.38 -7.07 4.19
CA ILE A 31 -3.50 -7.94 3.01
C ILE A 31 -3.23 -9.37 3.50
N PRO A 32 -4.19 -10.08 4.12
CA PRO A 32 -3.95 -11.41 4.68
C PRO A 32 -3.60 -12.43 3.59
N MET A 33 -2.73 -13.38 3.91
CA MET A 33 -2.52 -14.57 3.07
C MET A 33 -3.75 -15.45 3.24
N ASP A 34 -4.53 -15.62 2.18
CA ASP A 34 -5.64 -16.56 2.21
C ASP A 34 -5.10 -17.98 2.03
N SER A 35 -5.10 -18.77 3.10
CA SER A 35 -4.69 -20.17 3.07
C SER A 35 -5.79 -21.10 2.50
N SER A 36 -6.98 -20.56 2.21
CA SER A 36 -8.18 -21.32 1.84
C SER A 36 -8.65 -21.10 0.39
N ARG A 37 -8.28 -19.97 -0.25
CA ARG A 37 -8.58 -19.70 -1.66
C ARG A 37 -7.39 -19.99 -2.58
N SER A 38 -7.71 -20.44 -3.79
CA SER A 38 -6.84 -20.58 -4.96
C SER A 38 -6.29 -19.24 -5.50
N SER A 39 -6.07 -18.24 -4.65
CA SER A 39 -5.39 -17.01 -5.05
C SER A 39 -3.89 -17.29 -5.14
N ASP A 40 -3.30 -17.06 -6.31
CA ASP A 40 -1.86 -17.24 -6.50
C ASP A 40 -1.09 -16.38 -5.47
N PRO A 41 -0.20 -17.00 -4.66
CA PRO A 41 0.62 -16.29 -3.69
C PRO A 41 1.38 -15.10 -4.26
N PHE A 42 1.69 -15.12 -5.56
CA PHE A 42 2.33 -14.01 -6.26
C PHE A 42 1.57 -12.71 -6.10
N TRP A 43 0.25 -12.68 -6.37
CA TRP A 43 -0.52 -11.43 -6.39
C TRP A 43 -0.60 -10.78 -5.00
N ILE A 44 -0.76 -11.60 -3.95
CA ILE A 44 -0.81 -11.13 -2.57
C ILE A 44 0.57 -10.60 -2.13
N ARG A 45 1.65 -11.34 -2.45
CA ARG A 45 3.02 -10.91 -2.11
C ARG A 45 3.41 -9.63 -2.85
N ALA A 46 3.09 -9.54 -4.14
CA ALA A 46 3.30 -8.36 -4.95
C ALA A 46 2.54 -7.15 -4.38
N ALA A 47 1.26 -7.32 -4.04
CA ALA A 47 0.47 -6.24 -3.44
C ALA A 47 1.03 -5.77 -2.09
N ARG A 48 1.50 -6.70 -1.24
CA ARG A 48 2.18 -6.37 0.03
C ARG A 48 3.47 -5.59 -0.20
N GLY A 49 4.32 -6.04 -1.11
CA GLY A 49 5.57 -5.34 -1.45
C GLY A 49 5.30 -3.93 -1.97
N VAL A 50 4.30 -3.76 -2.84
CA VAL A 50 3.94 -2.44 -3.36
C VAL A 50 3.43 -1.53 -2.25
N PHE A 51 2.59 -2.01 -1.34
CA PHE A 51 2.17 -1.24 -0.17
C PHE A 51 3.37 -0.80 0.68
N ALA A 52 4.26 -1.73 1.02
CA ALA A 52 5.41 -1.48 1.85
C ALA A 52 6.37 -0.47 1.19
N ALA A 53 6.63 -0.61 -0.11
CA ALA A 53 7.49 0.30 -0.86
C ALA A 53 6.91 1.73 -0.95
N ILE A 54 5.59 1.88 -1.15
CA ILE A 54 4.92 3.19 -1.11
C ILE A 54 5.11 3.83 0.26
N ALA A 55 4.79 3.11 1.33
CA ALA A 55 4.86 3.64 2.69
C ALA A 55 6.30 3.96 3.11
N SER A 56 7.25 3.07 2.83
CA SER A 56 8.68 3.28 3.07
C SER A 56 9.20 4.53 2.35
N ARG A 57 8.86 4.71 1.07
CA ARG A 57 9.29 5.89 0.32
C ARG A 57 8.71 7.18 0.89
N LEU A 58 7.43 7.23 1.20
CA LEU A 58 6.82 8.38 1.87
C LEU A 58 7.50 8.71 3.20
N TYR A 59 7.79 7.68 4.00
CA TYR A 59 8.50 7.82 5.27
C TYR A 59 9.91 8.40 5.09
N SER A 60 10.67 7.89 4.11
CA SER A 60 12.01 8.37 3.79
C SER A 60 12.04 9.84 3.32
N GLN A 61 10.96 10.31 2.68
CA GLN A 61 10.81 11.68 2.21
C GLN A 61 10.25 12.63 3.27
N GLY A 62 9.93 12.13 4.47
CA GLY A 62 9.27 12.91 5.53
C GLY A 62 7.79 13.23 5.23
N HIS A 63 7.21 12.62 4.20
CA HIS A 63 5.80 12.78 3.81
C HIS A 63 4.91 11.82 4.59
N CYS A 64 5.02 11.84 5.92
CA CYS A 64 4.32 10.94 6.84
C CYS A 64 2.87 11.35 7.10
N HIS A 65 2.15 11.80 6.07
CA HIS A 65 0.76 12.23 6.17
C HIS A 65 -0.19 11.22 5.54
N TYR A 66 -1.39 11.11 6.11
CA TYR A 66 -2.33 10.08 5.70
C TYR A 66 -2.93 10.33 4.31
N ASP A 67 -3.15 11.60 3.96
CA ASP A 67 -3.60 12.06 2.65
C ASP A 67 -2.63 11.64 1.54
N GLN A 68 -1.32 11.71 1.78
CA GLN A 68 -0.28 11.28 0.84
C GLN A 68 -0.36 9.77 0.60
N LEU A 69 -0.50 8.98 1.68
CA LEU A 69 -0.69 7.54 1.55
C LEU A 69 -1.96 7.22 0.75
N GLN A 70 -3.08 7.89 1.05
CA GLN A 70 -4.32 7.70 0.30
C GLN A 70 -4.20 8.09 -1.18
N HIS A 71 -3.45 9.16 -1.48
CA HIS A 71 -3.19 9.59 -2.84
C HIS A 71 -2.50 8.48 -3.64
N TRP A 72 -1.37 7.95 -3.14
CA TRP A 72 -0.62 6.89 -3.81
C TRP A 72 -1.36 5.54 -3.87
N LEU A 73 -2.18 5.22 -2.86
CA LEU A 73 -2.93 3.97 -2.88
C LEU A 73 -4.11 4.01 -3.85
N PHE A 74 -4.82 5.14 -3.98
CA PHE A 74 -6.12 5.18 -4.66
C PHE A 74 -6.24 6.15 -5.84
N HIS A 75 -5.43 7.20 -5.88
CA HIS A 75 -5.59 8.29 -6.85
C HIS A 75 -4.48 8.35 -7.89
N SER A 76 -3.29 7.83 -7.58
CA SER A 76 -2.22 7.76 -8.56
C SER A 76 -2.55 6.82 -9.72
N ASP A 77 -2.18 7.21 -10.93
CA ASP A 77 -2.20 6.33 -12.08
C ASP A 77 -0.96 5.40 -12.08
N LEU A 78 -0.88 4.51 -13.07
CA LEU A 78 0.21 3.55 -13.15
C LEU A 78 1.55 4.20 -13.48
N GLU A 79 1.57 5.25 -14.29
CA GLU A 79 2.81 5.93 -14.70
C GLU A 79 3.42 6.69 -13.52
N GLN A 80 2.58 7.42 -12.78
CA GLN A 80 2.95 8.09 -11.54
C GLN A 80 3.48 7.08 -10.53
N LEU A 81 2.79 5.95 -10.36
CA LEU A 81 3.20 4.93 -9.39
C LEU A 81 4.53 4.26 -9.81
N ALA A 82 4.72 3.97 -11.10
CA ALA A 82 5.97 3.39 -11.61
C ALA A 82 7.15 4.34 -11.42
N SER A 83 6.97 5.63 -11.74
CA SER A 83 8.00 6.65 -11.48
C SER A 83 8.26 6.81 -9.98
N PHE A 84 7.20 6.86 -9.18
CA PHE A 84 7.34 6.97 -7.73
C PHE A 84 7.98 5.76 -7.09
N LEU A 85 7.96 4.57 -7.69
CA LEU A 85 8.59 3.36 -7.16
C LEU A 85 9.89 2.99 -7.88
N GLU A 86 10.42 3.86 -8.73
CA GLU A 86 11.68 3.61 -9.43
C GLU A 86 12.84 3.41 -8.43
N GLY A 87 13.67 2.40 -8.65
CA GLY A 87 14.77 2.01 -7.76
C GLY A 87 14.35 1.24 -6.51
N SER A 88 13.07 0.90 -6.36
CA SER A 88 12.61 -0.03 -5.32
C SER A 88 12.71 -1.49 -5.77
N ASP A 89 12.58 -2.41 -4.82
CA ASP A 89 12.51 -3.86 -5.04
C ASP A 89 11.28 -4.28 -5.87
N VAL A 90 10.23 -3.46 -5.90
CA VAL A 90 8.99 -3.69 -6.67
C VAL A 90 8.95 -3.00 -8.03
N GLN A 91 10.02 -2.33 -8.46
CA GLN A 91 10.07 -1.63 -9.76
C GLN A 91 9.73 -2.56 -10.95
N SER A 92 10.15 -3.83 -10.90
CA SER A 92 9.85 -4.80 -11.96
C SER A 92 8.39 -5.25 -12.00
N ILE A 93 7.67 -5.07 -10.89
CA ILE A 93 6.25 -5.43 -10.73
C ILE A 93 5.35 -4.28 -11.17
N ILE A 94 5.71 -3.04 -10.82
CA ILE A 94 5.01 -1.83 -11.21
C ILE A 94 5.75 -1.18 -12.37
N ASP A 95 5.53 -1.75 -13.56
CA ASP A 95 6.16 -1.32 -14.81
C ASP A 95 5.09 -0.88 -15.83
N ALA A 96 5.26 0.32 -16.41
CA ALA A 96 4.39 0.84 -17.46
C ALA A 96 4.52 0.04 -18.77
N ARG A 97 5.64 -0.68 -18.99
CA ARG A 97 5.85 -1.59 -20.13
C ARG A 97 5.06 -2.90 -20.00
N SER A 98 4.65 -3.27 -18.79
CA SER A 98 3.83 -4.46 -18.50
C SER A 98 2.52 -4.08 -17.78
N PRO A 99 1.67 -3.25 -18.40
CA PRO A 99 0.58 -2.59 -17.69
C PRO A 99 -0.48 -3.57 -17.17
N LYS A 100 -0.71 -4.71 -17.84
CA LYS A 100 -1.71 -5.70 -17.42
C LYS A 100 -1.36 -6.34 -16.08
N THR A 101 -0.10 -6.72 -15.88
CA THR A 101 0.38 -7.32 -14.63
C THR A 101 0.37 -6.29 -13.51
N SER A 102 0.91 -5.08 -13.79
CA SER A 102 0.95 -3.97 -12.83
C SER A 102 -0.47 -3.60 -12.35
N LEU A 103 -1.41 -3.44 -13.29
CA LEU A 103 -2.81 -3.14 -12.96
C LEU A 103 -3.48 -4.26 -12.15
N SER A 104 -3.13 -5.52 -12.41
CA SER A 104 -3.65 -6.66 -11.64
C SER A 104 -3.17 -6.64 -10.19
N VAL A 105 -1.88 -6.36 -9.97
CA VAL A 105 -1.30 -6.21 -8.62
C VAL A 105 -1.93 -5.02 -7.89
N VAL A 106 -2.02 -3.86 -8.56
CA VAL A 106 -2.65 -2.65 -7.99
C VAL A 106 -4.13 -2.89 -7.65
N SER A 107 -4.84 -3.67 -8.47
CA SER A 107 -6.24 -4.05 -8.20
C SER A 107 -6.37 -4.90 -6.93
N VAL A 108 -5.48 -5.88 -6.75
CA VAL A 108 -5.43 -6.69 -5.53
C VAL A 108 -5.11 -5.83 -4.31
N LEU A 109 -4.08 -4.98 -4.39
CA LEU A 109 -3.73 -4.02 -3.36
C LEU A 109 -4.95 -3.18 -2.94
N ARG A 110 -5.57 -2.48 -3.90
CA ARG A 110 -6.71 -1.57 -3.66
C ARG A 110 -7.93 -2.29 -3.09
N THR A 111 -8.12 -3.56 -3.41
CA THR A 111 -9.21 -4.37 -2.88
C THR A 111 -9.06 -4.59 -1.37
N TYR A 112 -7.86 -4.98 -0.92
CA TYR A 112 -7.61 -5.23 0.50
C TYR A 112 -7.52 -3.95 1.33
N VAL A 113 -6.89 -2.90 0.79
CA VAL A 113 -6.71 -1.65 1.55
C VAL A 113 -7.92 -0.72 1.50
N ARG A 114 -9.05 -1.12 0.90
CA ARG A 114 -10.22 -0.24 0.71
C ARG A 114 -10.72 0.42 2.00
N ALA A 115 -10.60 -0.26 3.14
CA ALA A 115 -10.96 0.29 4.45
C ALA A 115 -10.14 1.53 4.85
N LEU A 116 -8.95 1.72 4.27
CA LEU A 116 -8.15 2.94 4.46
C LEU A 116 -8.79 4.18 3.80
N ARG A 117 -9.73 4.03 2.86
CA ARG A 117 -10.39 5.21 2.27
C ARG A 117 -11.27 5.99 3.24
N ILE A 118 -11.73 5.36 4.33
CA ILE A 118 -12.74 5.94 5.23
C ILE A 118 -12.13 6.46 6.54
N LEU A 119 -10.82 6.30 6.74
CA LEU A 119 -10.16 6.84 7.93
C LEU A 119 -10.03 8.37 7.79
N PRO A 120 -10.26 9.12 8.88
CA PRO A 120 -10.03 10.56 8.89
C PRO A 120 -8.54 10.86 8.66
N PRO A 121 -8.23 12.00 7.99
CA PRO A 121 -6.86 12.45 7.73
C PRO A 121 -6.05 12.70 9.01
#